data_AF-A0A0G1SWN0-F1
#
_entry.id   AF-A0A0G1SWN0-F1
#
_cell.length_a   1.000
_cell.length_b   1.000
_cell.length_c   1.000
_cell.angle_alpha   90.00
_cell.angle_beta   90.00
_cell.angle_gamma   90.00
#
_symmetry.space_group_name_H-M   'P 1'
#
loop_
_entity.id
_entity.type
_entity.pdbx_description
1 polymer ?
#
loop_
_entity_poly.entity_id
_entity_poly.type
_entity_poly.pdbx_seq_one_letter_code
_entity_poly.pdbx_strand_id
1 'polypeptide(L)'
;MGSFIEFNDTLQITKEQGFPVRVLNLNRHKKNPIKLNDVKDKIFEFHDKPGARIYHPPSTRCFLVHNINGKWLYWGKIVVLEQTIKQGSSGNQTTSGKYKIIQIYDPDYQEQITKNESPKMVSYF
;
A
#
# COMPACT_ATOMS: atom_id res chain seq x y z
N MET A 1 -30.74 9.84 -2.10
CA MET A 1 -29.63 9.49 -3.01
C MET A 1 -28.34 9.58 -2.23
N GLY A 2 -27.44 8.62 -2.36
CA GLY A 2 -26.17 8.59 -1.62
C GLY A 2 -25.10 7.87 -2.43
N SER A 3 -23.84 8.17 -2.14
CA SER A 3 -22.67 7.57 -2.78
C SER A 3 -21.90 6.75 -1.76
N PHE A 4 -21.36 5.60 -2.19
CA PHE A 4 -20.47 4.81 -1.36
C PHE A 4 -19.04 5.31 -1.52
N ILE A 5 -18.40 5.68 -0.42
CA ILE A 5 -16.97 6.02 -0.37
C ILE A 5 -16.37 5.21 0.78
N GLU A 6 -15.31 4.47 0.48
CA GLU A 6 -14.57 3.68 1.46
C GLU A 6 -13.41 4.52 2.02
N PHE A 7 -13.29 4.59 3.34
CA PHE A 7 -12.14 5.21 4.00
C PHE A 7 -11.15 4.12 4.39
N ASN A 8 -9.89 4.28 3.99
CA ASN A 8 -8.86 3.28 4.23
C ASN A 8 -7.64 3.89 4.92
N ASP A 9 -7.15 3.18 5.93
CA ASP A 9 -5.85 3.44 6.53
C ASP A 9 -4.75 2.54 5.94
N THR A 10 -5.11 1.61 5.06
CA THR A 10 -4.22 0.59 4.51
C THR A 10 -4.23 0.64 2.99
N LEU A 11 -3.13 1.10 2.39
CA LEU A 11 -2.90 1.03 0.94
C LEU A 11 -2.38 -0.36 0.59
N GLN A 12 -3.33 -1.23 0.29
CA GLN A 12 -3.08 -2.58 -0.20
C GLN A 12 -3.10 -2.56 -1.74
N ILE A 13 -1.97 -2.81 -2.39
CA ILE A 13 -1.83 -2.76 -3.86
C ILE A 13 -1.04 -3.95 -4.44
N THR A 14 -1.39 -4.38 -5.65
CA THR A 14 -0.62 -5.39 -6.41
C THR A 14 0.53 -4.72 -7.18
N LYS A 15 1.40 -5.53 -7.81
CA LYS A 15 2.43 -5.04 -8.72
C LYS A 15 1.84 -4.25 -9.90
N GLU A 16 0.73 -4.73 -10.46
CA GLU A 16 0.02 -4.11 -11.59
C GLU A 16 -0.59 -2.76 -11.18
N GLN A 17 -0.98 -2.62 -9.91
CA GLN A 17 -1.48 -1.38 -9.33
C GLN A 17 -0.38 -0.40 -8.88
N GLY A 18 0.88 -0.65 -9.20
CA GLY A 18 1.99 0.26 -8.91
C GLY A 18 2.84 -0.09 -7.69
N PHE A 19 2.73 -1.31 -7.12
CA PHE A 19 3.63 -1.71 -6.03
C PHE A 19 5.10 -1.78 -6.50
N PRO A 20 6.06 -1.10 -5.84
CA PRO A 20 7.42 -0.92 -6.33
C PRO A 20 8.33 -2.12 -6.06
N VAL A 21 8.02 -3.29 -6.64
CA VAL A 21 8.75 -4.57 -6.44
C VAL A 21 10.25 -4.52 -6.76
N ARG A 22 10.69 -3.56 -7.61
CA ARG A 22 12.11 -3.37 -7.93
C ARG A 22 12.89 -2.84 -6.74
N VAL A 23 12.24 -2.03 -5.91
CA VAL A 23 12.81 -1.42 -4.71
C VAL A 23 12.48 -2.29 -3.50
N LEU A 24 11.21 -2.62 -3.30
CA LEU A 24 10.71 -3.43 -2.20
C LEU A 24 10.65 -4.91 -2.61
N ASN A 25 11.80 -5.58 -2.52
CA ASN A 25 11.93 -7.00 -2.84
C ASN A 25 12.18 -7.83 -1.58
N LEU A 26 11.29 -8.78 -1.29
CA LEU A 26 11.33 -9.58 -0.05
C LEU A 26 12.63 -10.36 0.11
N ASN A 27 13.13 -11.00 -0.96
CA ASN A 27 14.36 -11.81 -0.89
C ASN A 27 15.60 -10.94 -0.61
N ARG A 28 15.64 -9.74 -1.18
CA ARG A 28 16.71 -8.76 -0.88
C ARG A 28 16.57 -8.24 0.54
N HIS A 29 15.35 -7.89 0.95
CA HIS A 29 15.06 -7.37 2.27
C HIS A 29 15.44 -8.34 3.40
N LYS A 30 15.19 -9.64 3.22
CA LYS A 30 15.61 -10.68 4.18
C LYS A 30 17.13 -10.84 4.31
N LYS A 31 17.89 -10.62 3.23
CA LYS A 31 19.37 -10.76 3.24
C LYS A 31 20.08 -9.49 3.67
N ASN A 32 19.59 -8.34 3.20
CA ASN A 32 20.11 -7.01 3.50
C ASN A 32 18.91 -6.06 3.65
N PRO A 33 18.47 -5.79 4.89
CA PRO A 33 17.29 -4.97 5.16
C PRO A 33 17.33 -3.62 4.45
N ILE A 34 16.25 -3.35 3.72
CA ILE A 34 16.06 -2.08 3.00
C ILE A 34 15.86 -0.99 4.04
N LYS A 35 16.63 0.08 3.94
CA LYS A 35 16.54 1.20 4.87
C LYS A 35 15.64 2.28 4.31
N LEU A 36 15.06 3.08 5.22
CA LEU A 36 14.26 4.24 4.82
C LEU A 36 15.02 5.18 3.87
N ASN A 37 16.33 5.35 4.08
CA ASN A 37 17.19 6.19 3.22
C ASN A 37 17.17 5.77 1.74
N ASP A 38 16.89 4.50 1.42
CA ASP A 38 16.84 4.01 0.04
C ASP A 38 15.59 4.49 -0.73
N VAL A 39 14.56 4.94 0.01
CA VAL A 39 13.22 5.26 -0.51
C VAL A 39 12.70 6.63 -0.09
N LYS A 40 13.32 7.30 0.90
CA LYS A 40 12.80 8.51 1.55
C LYS A 40 12.60 9.72 0.63
N ASP A 41 13.25 9.79 -0.53
CA ASP A 41 13.13 10.92 -1.47
C ASP A 41 12.37 10.55 -2.74
N LYS A 42 11.79 9.35 -2.77
CA LYS A 42 11.02 8.85 -3.91
C LYS A 42 9.53 9.04 -3.67
N ILE A 43 8.85 9.45 -4.72
CA ILE A 43 7.39 9.46 -4.80
C ILE A 43 6.99 8.23 -5.61
N PHE A 44 6.05 7.47 -5.09
CA PHE A 44 5.49 6.30 -5.74
C PHE A 44 4.05 6.57 -6.14
N GLU A 45 3.58 5.87 -7.15
CA GLU A 45 2.22 6.01 -7.64
C GLU A 45 1.47 4.68 -7.50
N PHE A 46 0.17 4.77 -7.26
CA PHE A 46 -0.73 3.63 -7.36
C PHE A 46 -1.88 3.96 -8.30
N HIS A 47 -2.42 2.94 -8.95
CA HIS A 47 -3.43 3.12 -9.98
C HIS A 47 -4.55 2.09 -9.87
N ASP A 48 -5.72 2.47 -10.37
CA ASP A 48 -6.85 1.59 -10.66
C ASP A 48 -7.29 0.73 -9.48
N LYS A 49 -7.26 1.31 -8.29
CA LYS A 49 -7.76 0.69 -7.07
C LYS A 49 -9.29 0.74 -7.14
N PRO A 50 -10.02 -0.39 -7.12
CA PRO A 50 -11.44 -0.41 -7.48
C PRO A 50 -12.31 0.28 -6.43
N GLY A 51 -13.28 1.08 -6.86
CA GLY A 51 -14.16 1.87 -6.01
C GLY A 51 -13.63 3.27 -5.70
N ALA A 52 -14.53 4.12 -5.19
CA ALA A 52 -14.18 5.40 -4.61
C ALA A 52 -13.59 5.20 -3.20
N ARG A 53 -12.31 5.55 -3.04
CA ARG A 53 -11.57 5.41 -1.80
C ARG A 53 -10.97 6.73 -1.36
N ILE A 54 -10.93 6.94 -0.06
CA ILE A 54 -10.20 8.03 0.58
C ILE A 54 -9.20 7.41 1.57
N TYR A 55 -7.92 7.54 1.24
CA TYR A 55 -6.82 7.35 2.17
C TYR A 55 -6.63 8.62 3.01
N HIS A 56 -6.15 8.44 4.23
CA HIS A 56 -5.94 9.60 5.10
C HIS A 56 -4.88 10.57 4.52
N PRO A 57 -5.17 11.88 4.47
CA PRO A 57 -4.25 12.88 3.96
C PRO A 57 -3.03 13.10 4.87
N PRO A 58 -2.00 13.83 4.39
CA PRO A 58 -0.80 14.13 5.16
C PRO A 58 -1.13 14.73 6.53
N SER A 59 -0.48 14.20 7.57
CA SER A 59 -0.71 14.33 9.04
C SER A 59 -1.10 12.98 9.66
N THR A 60 -1.68 12.07 8.86
CA THR A 60 -1.96 10.69 9.28
C THR A 60 -1.21 9.70 8.39
N ARG A 61 -0.60 8.70 9.00
CA ARG A 61 0.02 7.56 8.31
C ARG A 61 -1.03 6.58 7.81
N CYS A 62 -0.80 6.03 6.62
CA CYS A 62 -1.43 4.80 6.14
C CYS A 62 -0.40 3.65 6.13
N PHE A 63 -0.84 2.40 6.14
CA PHE A 63 0.01 1.23 5.97
C PHE A 63 0.23 0.92 4.50
N LEU A 64 1.43 0.47 4.15
CA LEU A 64 1.73 -0.06 2.82
C LEU A 64 1.71 -1.58 2.86
N VAL A 65 0.82 -2.17 2.05
CA VAL A 65 0.65 -3.62 1.96
C VAL A 65 0.78 -4.05 0.51
N HIS A 66 1.64 -5.04 0.26
CA HIS A 66 1.75 -5.70 -1.02
C HIS A 66 0.71 -6.83 -1.10
N ASN A 67 -0.17 -6.79 -2.11
CA ASN A 67 -0.93 -7.99 -2.50
C ASN A 67 -0.04 -8.93 -3.30
N ILE A 68 0.07 -10.17 -2.84
CA ILE A 68 0.66 -11.24 -3.63
C ILE A 68 -0.39 -12.34 -3.72
N ASN A 69 -1.14 -12.38 -4.84
CA ASN A 69 -2.17 -13.40 -5.11
C ASN A 69 -3.21 -13.56 -3.99
N GLY A 70 -3.75 -12.44 -3.50
CA GLY A 70 -4.73 -12.40 -2.40
C GLY A 70 -4.09 -12.39 -1.00
N LYS A 71 -2.77 -12.61 -0.90
CA LYS A 71 -2.04 -12.56 0.37
C LYS A 71 -1.46 -11.18 0.65
N TRP A 72 -1.53 -10.76 1.90
CA TRP A 72 -1.11 -9.45 2.36
C TRP A 72 0.27 -9.56 2.99
N LEU A 73 1.17 -8.69 2.56
CA LEU A 73 2.49 -8.53 3.13
C LEU A 73 2.71 -7.06 3.49
N TYR A 74 2.87 -6.76 4.78
CA TYR A 74 3.07 -5.40 5.26
C TYR A 74 4.51 -4.95 5.06
N TRP A 75 4.72 -3.74 4.56
CA TRP A 75 6.05 -3.20 4.27
C TRP A 75 6.44 -2.04 5.16
N GLY A 76 5.46 -1.29 5.67
CA GLY A 76 5.76 -0.08 6.41
C GLY A 76 4.61 0.89 6.44
N LYS A 77 4.97 2.16 6.63
CA LYS A 77 4.03 3.28 6.71
C LYS A 77 4.31 4.27 5.59
N ILE A 78 3.24 4.84 5.07
CA ILE A 78 3.24 5.82 4.00
C ILE A 78 2.41 7.04 4.39
N VAL A 79 2.62 8.11 3.65
CA VAL A 79 1.71 9.24 3.57
C VAL A 79 1.22 9.32 2.13
N VAL A 80 -0.10 9.37 1.95
CA VAL A 80 -0.70 9.60 0.63
C VAL A 80 -0.68 11.10 0.37
N LEU A 81 -0.01 11.50 -0.71
CA LEU A 81 0.20 12.91 -1.08
C LEU A 81 -0.94 13.44 -1.94
N GLU A 82 -1.40 12.63 -2.88
CA GLU A 82 -2.55 12.92 -3.74
C GLU A 82 -3.34 11.64 -3.97
N GLN A 83 -4.64 11.79 -4.17
CA GLN A 83 -5.52 10.73 -4.61
C GLN A 83 -6.62 11.34 -5.49
N THR A 84 -7.04 10.60 -6.50
CA THR A 84 -8.07 11.01 -7.45
C THR A 84 -9.03 9.85 -7.65
N ILE A 85 -10.31 10.12 -7.44
CA ILE A 85 -11.38 9.19 -7.79
C ILE A 85 -11.82 9.52 -9.21
N LYS A 86 -11.79 8.54 -10.10
CA LYS A 86 -12.25 8.65 -11.48
C LYS A 86 -13.44 7.73 -11.69
N GLN A 87 -14.42 8.17 -12.49
CA GLN A 87 -15.47 7.31 -12.99
C GLN A 87 -15.07 6.83 -14.38
N GLY A 88 -15.00 5.51 -14.57
CA GLY A 88 -14.77 4.88 -15.85
C GLY A 88 -16.03 4.88 -16.71
N SER A 89 -15.87 4.59 -18.00
CA SER A 89 -16.95 4.60 -18.99
C SER A 89 -18.09 3.62 -18.70
N SER A 90 -17.81 2.55 -17.94
CA SER A 90 -18.80 1.57 -17.48
C SER A 90 -19.52 1.97 -16.19
N GLY A 91 -19.29 3.20 -15.69
CA GLY A 91 -19.86 3.70 -14.45
C GLY A 91 -19.08 3.29 -13.18
N ASN A 92 -18.15 2.34 -13.29
CA ASN A 92 -17.30 1.92 -12.17
C ASN A 92 -16.32 3.01 -11.76
N GLN A 93 -16.15 3.21 -10.46
CA GLN A 93 -15.16 4.16 -9.94
C GLN A 93 -13.83 3.47 -9.68
N THR A 94 -12.73 4.19 -9.87
CA THR A 94 -11.39 3.79 -9.45
C THR A 94 -10.68 4.92 -8.72
N THR A 95 -9.75 4.56 -7.85
CA THR A 95 -8.92 5.50 -7.10
C THR A 95 -7.45 5.27 -7.47
N SER A 96 -6.77 6.35 -7.82
CA SER A 96 -5.34 6.39 -8.12
C SER A 96 -4.69 7.52 -7.33
N GLY A 97 -3.38 7.50 -7.14
CA GLY A 97 -2.72 8.55 -6.38
C GLY A 97 -1.22 8.37 -6.23
N LYS A 98 -0.61 9.26 -5.46
CA LYS A 98 0.81 9.21 -5.13
C LYS A 98 1.01 9.13 -3.63
N TYR A 99 2.08 8.45 -3.24
CA TYR A 99 2.43 8.27 -1.85
C TYR A 99 3.95 8.32 -1.64
N LYS A 100 4.32 8.61 -0.40
CA LYS A 100 5.69 8.63 0.08
C LYS A 100 5.85 7.64 1.20
N ILE A 101 6.91 6.84 1.17
CA ILE A 101 7.24 5.92 2.25
C ILE A 101 7.95 6.70 3.36
N ILE A 102 7.43 6.59 4.58
CA ILE A 102 7.95 7.27 5.77
C ILE A 102 8.56 6.32 6.79
N GLN A 103 8.23 5.02 6.70
CA GLN A 103 8.82 3.97 7.51
C GLN A 103 8.85 2.68 6.70
N ILE A 104 9.95 1.93 6.79
CA ILE A 104 10.06 0.54 6.33
C ILE A 104 10.24 -0.33 7.57
N TYR A 105 9.57 -1.47 7.60
CA TYR A 105 9.72 -2.46 8.66
C TYR A 105 10.94 -3.33 8.42
N ASP A 106 11.65 -3.69 9.50
CA ASP A 106 12.67 -4.73 9.45
C ASP A 106 12.03 -6.10 9.20
N PRO A 107 12.77 -7.09 8.65
CA PRO A 107 12.19 -8.38 8.24
C PRO A 107 11.43 -9.11 9.37
N ASP A 108 11.99 -9.13 10.58
CA ASP A 108 11.39 -9.82 11.72
C ASP A 108 10.07 -9.16 12.14
N TYR A 109 10.06 -7.82 12.19
CA TYR A 109 8.86 -7.06 12.51
C TYR A 109 7.82 -7.13 11.38
N GLN A 110 8.27 -7.12 10.12
CA GLN A 110 7.42 -7.32 8.94
C GLN A 110 6.66 -8.65 9.03
N GLU A 111 7.32 -9.73 9.44
CA GLU A 111 6.68 -11.02 9.61
C GLU A 111 5.65 -11.00 10.74
N GLN A 112 6.03 -10.48 11.91
CA GLN A 112 5.14 -10.38 13.06
C GLN A 112 3.89 -9.56 12.75
N ILE A 113 4.06 -8.35 12.21
CA ILE A 113 2.93 -7.47 11.91
C ILE A 113 2.06 -8.07 10.80
N THR A 114 2.65 -8.74 9.80
CA THR A 114 1.87 -9.39 8.75
C THR A 114 1.00 -10.52 9.32
N LYS A 115 1.52 -11.34 10.24
CA LYS A 115 0.75 -12.41 10.89
C LYS A 115 -0.37 -11.89 11.79
N ASN A 116 -0.13 -10.77 12.48
CA ASN A 116 -1.03 -10.27 13.51
C ASN A 116 -2.10 -9.29 12.97
N GLU A 117 -1.76 -8.47 11.98
CA GLU A 117 -2.64 -7.42 11.45
C GLU A 117 -3.37 -7.84 10.17
N SER A 118 -2.87 -8.83 9.44
CA SER A 118 -3.59 -9.32 8.26
C SER A 118 -4.89 -9.99 8.69
N PRO A 119 -5.99 -9.84 7.92
CA PRO A 119 -7.20 -10.60 8.16
C PRO A 119 -6.93 -12.11 8.15
N LYS A 120 -7.81 -12.88 8.82
CA LYS A 120 -7.66 -14.34 8.90
C LYS A 120 -7.55 -14.94 7.50
N MET A 121 -6.58 -15.86 7.34
CA MET A 121 -6.28 -16.59 6.10
C MET A 121 -5.66 -15.78 4.95
N VAL A 122 -5.44 -14.47 5.09
CA VAL A 122 -4.79 -13.65 4.04
C VAL A 122 -3.38 -13.19 4.40
N SER A 123 -2.83 -13.55 5.56
CA SER A 123 -1.39 -13.38 5.82
C SER A 123 -0.56 -14.08 4.73
N TYR A 124 0.50 -13.39 4.26
CA TYR A 124 1.50 -13.96 3.36
C TYR A 124 2.32 -15.07 4.01
N PHE A 125 2.49 -15.02 5.34
CA PHE A 125 3.14 -16.05 6.15
C PHE A 125 2.13 -17.03 6.75
#